data_AF-U1R3H4-F1
#
_entry.id   AF-U1R3H4-F1
#
_cell.length_a   1.000
_cell.length_b   1.000
_cell.length_c   1.000
_cell.angle_alpha   90.00
_cell.angle_beta   90.00
_cell.angle_gamma   90.00
#
_symmetry.space_group_name_H-M   'P 1'
#
loop_
_entity.id
_entity.type
_entity.pdbx_description
1 polymer ?
#
loop_
_entity_poly.entity_id
_entity_poly.type
_entity_poly.pdbx_seq_one_letter_code
_entity_poly.pdbx_strand_id
1 'polypeptide(L)'
;MHDQASSDPSDLEAKRRQGRVKSFSRRGGRMIRRYRNTLREHGPRYVLDLPRGDSPTTIADDARVDLAAAFGNDEPVVVEIGPGSGEQLVSYAKSHPDRNVLAFEAWHVAVARCVANAVRNDVTNVRIVEADAAQALPVVFADPATPRARELWTFFPDPWRKKRHRKRRLVAGPFVAQAAGVLKSGGLWRLATDWDDYAWQMRDELEDSDSFANLYAGQRLDPSDPEPLRGGFAPRWPERVMTRFEQRGVDAGRTIRDLAFRRA
;
A
#
# COMPACT_ATOMS: atom_id res chain seq x y z
N MET A 1 -34.90 -12.06 38.37
CA MET A 1 -33.62 -12.73 38.08
C MET A 1 -33.07 -12.10 36.81
N HIS A 2 -31.98 -11.34 36.94
CA HIS A 2 -31.28 -10.73 35.81
C HIS A 2 -30.40 -11.80 35.15
N ASP A 3 -30.63 -12.09 33.88
CA ASP A 3 -29.78 -12.97 33.10
C ASP A 3 -28.73 -12.10 32.39
N GLN A 4 -27.51 -12.04 32.95
CA GLN A 4 -26.38 -11.41 32.29
C GLN A 4 -25.82 -12.40 31.27
N ALA A 5 -26.09 -12.14 30.00
CA ALA A 5 -25.37 -12.79 28.91
C ALA A 5 -23.90 -12.36 28.94
N SER A 6 -23.04 -13.16 29.57
CA SER A 6 -21.59 -13.05 29.43
C SER A 6 -21.23 -13.49 28.01
N SER A 7 -20.95 -12.52 27.13
CA SER A 7 -20.37 -12.83 25.83
C SER A 7 -18.93 -13.29 26.02
N ASP A 8 -18.64 -14.52 25.59
CA ASP A 8 -17.30 -15.11 25.59
C ASP A 8 -16.28 -14.18 24.89
N PRO A 9 -15.11 -13.89 25.49
CA PRO A 9 -14.07 -13.07 24.86
C PRO A 9 -13.68 -13.54 23.46
N SER A 10 -13.73 -14.85 23.21
CA SER A 10 -13.43 -15.44 21.91
C SER A 10 -14.48 -15.09 20.84
N ASP A 11 -15.74 -14.96 21.23
CA ASP A 11 -16.85 -14.52 20.37
C ASP A 11 -16.78 -13.02 20.04
N LEU A 12 -16.26 -12.22 20.97
CA LEU A 12 -16.00 -10.79 20.75
C LEU A 12 -14.82 -10.57 19.80
N GLU A 13 -13.77 -11.39 19.91
CA GLU A 13 -12.65 -11.40 18.96
C GLU A 13 -13.08 -11.90 17.57
N ALA A 14 -13.87 -12.96 17.49
CA ALA A 14 -14.43 -13.48 16.24
C ALA A 14 -15.35 -12.45 15.54
N LYS A 15 -16.20 -11.75 16.31
CA LYS A 15 -17.04 -10.64 15.79
C LYS A 15 -16.20 -9.42 15.38
N ARG A 16 -15.13 -9.08 16.10
CA ARG A 16 -14.16 -8.05 15.68
C ARG A 16 -13.46 -8.44 14.38
N ARG A 17 -13.12 -9.71 14.18
CA ARG A 17 -12.46 -10.25 12.97
C ARG A 17 -13.39 -10.23 11.75
N GLN A 18 -14.68 -10.56 11.91
CA GLN A 18 -15.68 -10.49 10.82
C GLN A 18 -16.07 -9.06 10.39
N GLY A 19 -15.84 -8.04 11.23
CA GLY A 19 -16.21 -6.64 10.98
C GLY A 19 -15.10 -5.75 10.40
N ARG A 20 -13.92 -6.28 10.06
CA ARG A 20 -12.77 -5.45 9.63
C ARG A 20 -13.03 -4.78 8.29
N VAL A 21 -12.79 -3.47 8.24
CA VAL A 21 -12.95 -2.66 7.02
C VAL A 21 -11.86 -3.04 6.01
N LYS A 22 -12.28 -3.44 4.81
CA LYS A 22 -11.37 -3.68 3.68
C LYS A 22 -10.89 -2.35 3.11
N SER A 23 -9.57 -2.21 2.97
CA SER A 23 -8.95 -0.98 2.44
C SER A 23 -9.02 -0.91 0.90
N PHE A 24 -9.31 -2.04 0.24
CA PHE A 24 -9.32 -2.19 -1.21
C PHE A 24 -10.69 -2.63 -1.74
N SER A 25 -10.98 -2.30 -3.01
CA SER A 25 -12.08 -2.90 -3.77
C SER A 25 -11.60 -4.07 -4.62
N ARG A 26 -12.38 -5.15 -4.64
CA ARG A 26 -12.21 -6.21 -5.63
C ARG A 26 -12.77 -5.72 -6.95
N ARG A 27 -11.91 -5.61 -7.97
CA ARG A 27 -12.39 -5.51 -9.35
C ARG A 27 -12.65 -6.93 -9.84
N GLY A 28 -13.85 -7.19 -10.38
CA GLY A 28 -14.15 -8.48 -10.99
C GLY A 28 -13.13 -8.84 -12.07
N GLY A 29 -12.93 -10.14 -12.32
CA GLY A 29 -12.08 -10.59 -13.42
C GLY A 29 -11.67 -12.05 -13.27
N ARG A 30 -12.03 -12.88 -14.27
CA ARG A 30 -11.52 -14.24 -14.38
C ARG A 30 -10.04 -14.19 -14.73
N MET A 31 -9.21 -14.93 -13.99
CA MET A 31 -7.79 -15.05 -14.32
C MET A 31 -7.64 -15.72 -15.71
N ILE A 32 -7.00 -15.01 -16.64
CA ILE A 32 -6.71 -15.50 -17.99
C ILE A 32 -5.58 -16.55 -17.91
N ARG A 33 -5.65 -17.58 -18.77
CA ARG A 33 -4.71 -18.73 -18.79
C ARG A 33 -3.23 -18.31 -18.77
N ARG A 34 -2.85 -17.29 -19.54
CA ARG A 34 -1.49 -16.75 -19.58
C ARG A 34 -0.98 -16.35 -18.20
N TYR A 35 -1.71 -15.48 -17.49
CA TYR A 35 -1.31 -15.01 -16.16
C TYR A 35 -1.27 -16.15 -15.13
N ARG A 36 -2.16 -17.13 -15.24
CA ARG A 36 -2.12 -18.32 -14.39
C ARG A 36 -0.86 -19.15 -14.60
N ASN A 37 -0.47 -19.37 -15.86
CA ASN A 37 0.74 -20.12 -16.18
C ASN A 37 1.98 -19.38 -15.68
N THR A 38 2.10 -18.08 -15.95
CA THR A 38 3.21 -17.26 -15.46
C THR A 38 3.30 -17.25 -13.94
N LEU A 39 2.17 -17.13 -13.24
CA LEU A 39 2.16 -17.20 -11.78
C LEU A 39 2.54 -18.59 -11.27
N ARG A 40 2.10 -19.67 -11.90
CA ARG A 40 2.51 -21.04 -11.52
C ARG A 40 4.02 -21.25 -11.70
N GLU A 41 4.58 -20.73 -12.79
CA GLU A 41 5.98 -20.94 -13.16
C GLU A 41 6.93 -20.04 -12.38
N HIS A 42 6.60 -18.77 -12.21
CA HIS A 42 7.50 -17.78 -11.61
C HIS A 42 7.05 -17.30 -10.22
N GLY A 43 5.82 -17.61 -9.81
CA GLY A 43 5.27 -17.22 -8.50
C GLY A 43 6.19 -17.52 -7.32
N PRO A 44 6.81 -18.70 -7.21
CA PRO A 44 7.72 -19.01 -6.09
C PRO A 44 8.90 -18.05 -5.93
N ARG A 45 9.31 -17.35 -7.00
CA ARG A 45 10.36 -16.32 -6.93
C ARG A 45 9.83 -14.98 -6.40
N TYR A 46 8.61 -14.62 -6.76
CA TYR A 46 8.09 -13.27 -6.56
C TYR A 46 7.10 -13.16 -5.41
N VAL A 47 6.30 -14.19 -5.15
CA VAL A 47 5.27 -14.17 -4.11
C VAL A 47 5.82 -14.87 -2.88
N LEU A 48 5.85 -14.17 -1.75
CA LEU A 48 6.30 -14.72 -0.49
C LEU A 48 5.28 -15.74 0.03
N ASP A 49 5.78 -16.93 0.36
CA ASP A 49 4.97 -17.99 0.94
C ASP A 49 4.79 -17.73 2.44
N LEU A 50 3.71 -17.04 2.79
CA LEU A 50 3.36 -16.71 4.17
C LEU A 50 2.12 -17.49 4.60
N PRO A 51 2.06 -17.99 5.84
CA PRO A 51 0.86 -18.63 6.37
C PRO A 51 -0.35 -17.73 6.24
N ARG A 52 -1.46 -18.28 5.75
CA ARG A 52 -2.71 -17.52 5.57
C ARG A 52 -3.39 -17.29 6.90
N GLY A 53 -4.02 -16.13 7.02
CA GLY A 53 -4.86 -15.78 8.17
C GLY A 53 -6.27 -16.35 8.05
N ASP A 54 -7.14 -15.84 8.92
CA ASP A 54 -8.56 -16.18 9.03
C ASP A 54 -9.43 -15.74 7.84
N SER A 55 -8.89 -14.97 6.90
CA SER A 55 -9.61 -14.44 5.74
C SER A 55 -8.78 -14.55 4.45
N PRO A 56 -9.42 -14.51 3.27
CA PRO A 56 -8.72 -14.72 2.00
C PRO A 56 -7.62 -13.71 1.66
N THR A 57 -7.54 -12.59 2.38
CA THR A 57 -6.56 -11.52 2.13
C THR A 57 -5.82 -11.12 3.41
N THR A 58 -5.79 -11.99 4.41
CA THR A 58 -4.97 -11.83 5.62
C THR A 58 -3.88 -12.90 5.66
N ILE A 59 -2.78 -12.58 6.34
CA ILE A 59 -1.73 -13.53 6.74
C ILE A 59 -1.92 -13.86 8.21
N ALA A 60 -1.37 -14.97 8.68
CA ALA A 60 -1.44 -15.38 10.08
C ALA A 60 -0.72 -14.36 10.97
N ASP A 61 -1.20 -14.14 12.19
CA ASP A 61 -0.64 -13.14 13.12
C ASP A 61 0.80 -13.49 13.56
N ASP A 62 1.17 -14.77 13.50
CA ASP A 62 2.49 -15.29 13.78
C ASP A 62 3.37 -15.44 12.53
N ALA A 63 2.89 -15.02 11.35
CA ALA A 63 3.69 -15.03 10.14
C ALA A 63 4.97 -14.22 10.33
N ARG A 64 6.10 -14.77 9.88
CA ARG A 64 7.41 -14.14 9.88
C ARG A 64 8.01 -14.20 8.49
N VAL A 65 8.81 -13.20 8.15
CA VAL A 65 9.52 -13.15 6.88
C VAL A 65 10.95 -12.66 7.12
N ASP A 66 11.91 -13.45 6.65
CA ASP A 66 13.29 -12.99 6.50
C ASP A 66 13.42 -12.34 5.12
N LEU A 67 13.42 -11.00 5.09
CA LEU A 67 13.55 -10.26 3.83
C LEU A 67 14.94 -10.43 3.22
N ALA A 68 15.99 -10.57 4.03
CA ALA A 68 17.35 -10.76 3.54
C ALA A 68 17.46 -12.08 2.78
N ALA A 69 16.95 -13.17 3.37
CA ALA A 69 16.87 -14.47 2.71
C ALA A 69 15.94 -14.43 1.48
N ALA A 70 14.79 -13.75 1.58
CA ALA A 70 13.86 -13.65 0.46
C ALA A 70 14.46 -12.94 -0.75
N PHE A 71 15.18 -11.83 -0.55
CA PHE A 71 15.84 -11.08 -1.63
C PHE A 71 17.21 -11.65 -2.01
N GLY A 72 17.87 -12.36 -1.09
CA GLY A 72 19.23 -12.88 -1.24
C GLY A 72 20.33 -11.84 -0.96
N ASN A 73 20.00 -10.74 -0.27
CA ASN A 73 20.89 -9.63 0.07
C ASN A 73 20.23 -8.72 1.12
N ASP A 74 20.98 -7.74 1.64
CA ASP A 74 20.51 -6.74 2.62
C ASP A 74 20.30 -5.34 2.02
N GLU A 75 20.05 -5.25 0.70
CA GLU A 75 19.87 -3.95 0.03
C GLU A 75 18.64 -3.20 0.58
N PRO A 76 18.66 -1.85 0.59
CA PRO A 76 17.58 -1.05 1.15
C PRO A 76 16.21 -1.39 0.56
N VAL A 77 15.23 -1.62 1.44
CA VAL A 77 13.86 -1.98 1.07
C VAL A 77 13.03 -0.75 0.77
N VAL A 78 12.28 -0.80 -0.33
CA VAL A 78 11.21 0.11 -0.70
C VAL A 78 9.91 -0.67 -0.67
N VAL A 79 8.85 -0.09 -0.10
CA VAL A 79 7.52 -0.72 -0.02
C VAL A 79 6.54 -0.03 -0.97
N GLU A 80 5.80 -0.79 -1.77
CA GLU A 80 4.65 -0.27 -2.55
C GLU A 80 3.35 -0.97 -2.13
N ILE A 81 2.34 -0.18 -1.77
CA ILE A 81 1.00 -0.67 -1.46
C ILE A 81 0.11 -0.56 -2.69
N GLY A 82 -0.54 -1.66 -3.06
CA GLY A 82 -1.50 -1.71 -4.15
C GLY A 82 -0.90 -1.43 -5.54
N PRO A 83 0.20 -2.10 -5.93
CA PRO A 83 0.88 -1.82 -7.19
C PRO A 83 0.07 -2.19 -8.45
N GLY A 84 -1.05 -2.90 -8.31
CA GLY A 84 -1.83 -3.36 -9.46
C GLY A 84 -1.02 -4.31 -10.35
N SER A 85 -0.68 -3.89 -11.58
CA SER A 85 0.22 -4.70 -12.45
C SER A 85 1.71 -4.41 -12.25
N GLY A 86 2.07 -3.62 -11.23
CA GLY A 86 3.45 -3.26 -10.95
C GLY A 86 4.07 -2.37 -12.02
N GLU A 87 3.32 -1.45 -12.65
CA GLU A 87 3.90 -0.50 -13.62
C GLU A 87 5.00 0.35 -12.96
N GLN A 88 4.71 0.87 -11.75
CA GLN A 88 5.66 1.67 -10.98
C GLN A 88 6.82 0.84 -10.45
N LEU A 89 6.58 -0.16 -9.58
CA LEU A 89 7.67 -0.96 -9.01
C LEU A 89 8.56 -1.62 -10.06
N VAL A 90 8.03 -2.12 -11.18
CA VAL A 90 8.87 -2.80 -12.17
C VAL A 90 9.78 -1.78 -12.86
N SER A 91 9.27 -0.59 -13.18
CA SER A 91 10.11 0.47 -13.74
C SER A 91 11.21 0.89 -12.76
N TYR A 92 10.86 1.12 -11.50
CA TYR A 92 11.83 1.55 -10.50
C TYR A 92 12.86 0.47 -10.18
N ALA A 93 12.41 -0.77 -9.96
CA ALA A 93 13.28 -1.89 -9.62
C ALA A 93 14.29 -2.19 -10.74
N LYS A 94 13.87 -1.99 -12.00
CA LYS A 94 14.76 -2.09 -13.17
C LYS A 94 15.86 -1.03 -13.19
N SER A 95 15.56 0.21 -12.81
CA SER A 95 16.55 1.29 -12.76
C SER A 95 17.37 1.33 -11.46
N HIS A 96 16.97 0.58 -10.44
CA HIS A 96 17.62 0.52 -9.12
C HIS A 96 17.87 -0.94 -8.70
N PRO A 97 18.82 -1.64 -9.35
CA PRO A 97 19.16 -3.02 -8.97
C PRO A 97 19.73 -3.13 -7.55
N ASP A 98 20.21 -2.02 -6.98
CA ASP A 98 20.70 -1.86 -5.60
C ASP A 98 19.56 -1.59 -4.58
N ARG A 99 18.31 -1.84 -4.97
CA ARG A 99 17.13 -1.67 -4.10
C ARG A 99 16.24 -2.88 -4.16
N ASN A 100 15.72 -3.27 -3.02
CA ASN A 100 14.71 -4.31 -2.90
C ASN A 100 13.32 -3.69 -2.89
N VAL A 101 12.39 -4.16 -3.73
CA VAL A 101 11.01 -3.67 -3.72
C VAL A 101 10.06 -4.73 -3.17
N LEU A 102 9.44 -4.42 -2.04
CA LEU A 102 8.43 -5.24 -1.38
C LEU A 102 7.03 -4.68 -1.65
N ALA A 103 6.20 -5.45 -2.32
CA ALA A 103 4.83 -5.05 -2.67
C ALA A 103 3.78 -5.73 -1.79
N PHE A 104 2.69 -5.03 -1.50
CA PHE A 104 1.50 -5.58 -0.86
C PHE A 104 0.30 -5.42 -1.79
N GLU A 105 -0.27 -6.55 -2.26
CA GLU A 105 -1.40 -6.56 -3.19
C GLU A 105 -2.42 -7.63 -2.80
N ALA A 106 -3.66 -7.23 -2.52
CA ALA A 106 -4.71 -8.13 -2.05
C ALA A 106 -5.46 -8.85 -3.19
N TRP A 107 -5.35 -8.35 -4.42
CA TRP A 107 -6.04 -8.92 -5.57
C TRP A 107 -5.16 -9.89 -6.35
N HIS A 108 -5.43 -11.19 -6.19
CA HIS A 108 -4.70 -12.28 -6.85
C HIS A 108 -4.47 -12.09 -8.37
N VAL A 109 -5.43 -11.52 -9.10
CA VAL A 109 -5.28 -11.25 -10.55
C VAL A 109 -4.27 -10.11 -10.80
N ALA A 110 -4.23 -9.11 -9.93
CA ALA A 110 -3.20 -8.06 -9.97
C ALA A 110 -1.83 -8.62 -9.64
N VAL A 111 -1.69 -9.46 -8.61
CA VAL A 111 -0.44 -10.19 -8.31
C VAL A 111 0.08 -10.93 -9.53
N ALA A 112 -0.76 -11.75 -10.18
CA ALA A 112 -0.36 -12.48 -11.38
C ALA A 112 0.10 -11.57 -12.54
N ARG A 113 -0.53 -10.39 -12.68
CA ARG A 113 -0.14 -9.38 -13.68
C ARG A 113 1.18 -8.70 -13.32
N CYS A 114 1.40 -8.43 -12.03
CA CYS A 114 2.62 -7.87 -11.50
C CYS A 114 3.81 -8.82 -11.74
N VAL A 115 3.67 -10.10 -11.37
CA VAL A 115 4.66 -11.15 -11.68
C VAL A 115 4.94 -11.22 -13.18
N ALA A 116 3.90 -11.22 -14.02
CA ALA A 116 4.08 -11.25 -15.47
C ALA A 116 4.70 -9.98 -16.05
N ASN A 117 4.66 -8.85 -15.33
CA ASN A 117 5.33 -7.62 -15.73
C ASN A 117 6.81 -7.66 -15.32
N ALA A 118 7.11 -8.11 -14.10
CA ALA A 118 8.47 -8.27 -13.60
C ALA A 118 9.26 -9.27 -14.46
N VAL A 119 8.69 -10.45 -14.75
CA VAL A 119 9.30 -11.47 -15.63
C VAL A 119 9.60 -10.92 -17.02
N ARG A 120 8.66 -10.18 -17.63
CA ARG A 120 8.86 -9.62 -18.97
C ARG A 120 9.99 -8.59 -19.04
N ASN A 121 10.30 -7.95 -17.91
CA ASN A 121 11.30 -6.89 -17.83
C ASN A 121 12.59 -7.36 -17.15
N ASP A 122 12.73 -8.67 -16.90
CA ASP A 122 13.88 -9.28 -16.22
C ASP A 122 14.20 -8.65 -14.85
N VAL A 123 13.16 -8.21 -14.14
CA VAL A 123 13.29 -7.57 -12.83
C VAL A 123 13.28 -8.63 -11.74
N THR A 124 14.36 -8.72 -10.97
CA THR A 124 14.60 -9.82 -10.03
C THR A 124 14.52 -9.43 -8.55
N ASN A 125 14.61 -8.14 -8.27
CA ASN A 125 14.64 -7.48 -6.95
C ASN A 125 13.25 -7.05 -6.46
N VAL A 126 12.21 -7.84 -6.79
CA VAL A 126 10.82 -7.62 -6.36
C VAL A 126 10.32 -8.83 -5.56
N ARG A 127 9.67 -8.59 -4.44
CA ARG A 127 8.88 -9.58 -3.69
C ARG A 127 7.48 -9.03 -3.41
N ILE A 128 6.50 -9.91 -3.32
CA ILE A 128 5.08 -9.58 -3.21
C ILE A 128 4.48 -10.37 -2.04
N VAL A 129 3.83 -9.66 -1.13
CA VAL A 129 2.91 -10.22 -0.15
C VAL A 129 1.49 -10.12 -0.73
N GLU A 130 0.87 -11.26 -0.99
CA GLU A 130 -0.53 -11.31 -1.47
C GLU A 130 -1.52 -11.15 -0.28
N ALA A 131 -1.71 -9.92 0.19
CA ALA A 131 -2.60 -9.61 1.30
C ALA A 131 -3.08 -8.15 1.30
N ASP A 132 -4.11 -7.84 2.10
CA ASP A 132 -4.51 -6.46 2.42
C ASP A 132 -3.39 -5.79 3.24
N ALA A 133 -2.82 -4.71 2.71
CA ALA A 133 -1.69 -4.02 3.33
C ALA A 133 -1.99 -3.52 4.75
N ALA A 134 -3.23 -3.05 5.02
CA ALA A 134 -3.61 -2.58 6.35
C ALA A 134 -3.63 -3.71 7.40
N GLN A 135 -3.69 -4.98 6.95
CA GLN A 135 -3.64 -6.14 7.83
C GLN A 135 -2.24 -6.77 7.86
N ALA A 136 -1.54 -6.80 6.72
CA ALA A 136 -0.28 -7.50 6.60
C ALA A 136 0.93 -6.66 7.05
N LEU A 137 0.93 -5.33 6.87
CA LEU A 137 2.04 -4.49 7.30
C LEU A 137 2.32 -4.58 8.81
N PRO A 138 1.31 -4.50 9.70
CA PRO A 138 1.55 -4.65 11.13
C PRO A 138 2.16 -6.00 11.51
N VAL A 139 1.85 -7.07 10.78
CA VAL A 139 2.39 -8.42 11.02
C VAL A 139 3.82 -8.54 10.50
N VAL A 140 4.05 -8.19 9.24
CA VAL A 140 5.38 -8.28 8.60
C VAL A 140 6.42 -7.43 9.31
N PHE A 141 6.03 -6.22 9.75
CA PHE A 141 6.91 -5.29 10.44
C PHE A 141 6.77 -5.35 11.98
N ALA A 142 6.01 -6.30 12.55
CA ALA A 142 6.00 -6.53 14.00
C ALA A 142 7.37 -6.98 14.50
N ASP A 143 8.07 -7.78 13.69
CA ASP A 143 9.42 -8.23 13.99
C ASP A 143 10.41 -7.05 13.91
N PRO A 144 11.13 -6.71 14.99
CA PRO A 144 12.19 -5.71 14.96
C PRO A 144 13.34 -6.07 14.00
N ALA A 145 13.55 -7.36 13.71
CA ALA A 145 14.56 -7.83 12.77
C ALA A 145 14.20 -7.51 11.31
N THR A 146 12.91 -7.34 10.98
CA THR A 146 12.49 -6.94 9.63
C THR A 146 13.04 -5.53 9.31
N PRO A 147 13.90 -5.38 8.29
CA PRO A 147 14.49 -4.08 7.97
C PRO A 147 13.41 -3.07 7.62
N ARG A 148 13.48 -1.89 8.25
CA ARG A 148 12.53 -0.81 7.97
C ARG A 148 12.79 -0.20 6.60
N ALA A 149 11.72 0.08 5.87
CA ALA A 149 11.78 0.56 4.51
C ALA A 149 12.38 1.97 4.44
N ARG A 150 13.16 2.29 3.42
CA ARG A 150 13.60 3.68 3.16
C ARG A 150 12.47 4.52 2.57
N GLU A 151 11.57 3.89 1.81
CA GLU A 151 10.44 4.55 1.19
C GLU A 151 9.20 3.65 1.25
N LEU A 152 8.05 4.30 1.38
CA LEU A 152 6.72 3.71 1.28
C LEU A 152 5.96 4.46 0.19
N TRP A 153 5.33 3.73 -0.72
CA TRP A 153 4.54 4.30 -1.80
C TRP A 153 3.09 3.87 -1.70
N THR A 154 2.19 4.81 -1.93
CA THR A 154 0.75 4.59 -1.99
C THR A 154 0.17 5.42 -3.13
N PHE A 155 0.22 4.86 -4.34
CA PHE A 155 -0.22 5.54 -5.55
C PHE A 155 -1.60 5.06 -5.98
N PHE A 156 -2.53 6.00 -6.12
CA PHE A 156 -3.92 5.80 -6.55
C PHE A 156 -4.68 4.72 -5.74
N PRO A 157 -4.63 4.74 -4.39
CA PRO A 157 -5.46 3.85 -3.58
C PRO A 157 -6.95 4.13 -3.84
N ASP A 158 -7.83 3.17 -3.53
CA ASP A 158 -9.27 3.34 -3.77
C ASP A 158 -9.81 4.60 -3.06
N PRO A 159 -10.36 5.58 -3.81
CA PRO A 159 -10.77 6.85 -3.23
C PRO A 159 -12.06 6.81 -2.43
N TRP A 160 -12.84 5.72 -2.55
CA TRP A 160 -14.11 5.55 -1.85
C TRP A 160 -15.00 6.80 -1.87
N ARG A 161 -15.26 7.31 -3.08
CA ARG A 161 -15.85 8.65 -3.36
C ARG A 161 -17.14 9.00 -2.60
N LYS A 162 -17.93 8.00 -2.22
CA LYS A 162 -19.20 8.22 -1.50
C LYS A 162 -18.90 8.50 -0.03
N LYS A 163 -19.42 9.58 0.55
CA LYS A 163 -19.22 9.98 1.96
C LYS A 163 -19.31 8.81 2.95
N ARG A 164 -20.35 7.97 2.84
CA ARG A 164 -20.55 6.77 3.68
C ARG A 164 -19.42 5.71 3.63
N HIS A 165 -18.55 5.76 2.62
CA HIS A 165 -17.44 4.83 2.45
C HIS A 165 -16.09 5.43 2.83
N ARG A 166 -16.02 6.70 3.27
CA ARG A 166 -14.75 7.35 3.63
C ARG A 166 -13.94 6.56 4.67
N LYS A 167 -14.61 5.93 5.63
CA LYS A 167 -13.99 5.03 6.61
C LYS A 167 -13.22 3.83 6.03
N ARG A 168 -13.33 3.58 4.73
CA ARG A 168 -12.61 2.52 4.00
C ARG A 168 -11.34 3.02 3.31
N ARG A 169 -11.12 4.34 3.29
CA ARG A 169 -9.88 4.93 2.78
C ARG A 169 -8.72 4.39 3.61
N LEU A 170 -7.68 3.95 2.92
CA LEU A 170 -6.47 3.40 3.51
C LEU A 170 -5.76 4.43 4.38
N VAL A 171 -5.56 5.65 3.86
CA VAL A 171 -4.84 6.71 4.57
C VAL A 171 -5.80 7.43 5.52
N ALA A 172 -5.84 6.94 6.76
CA ALA A 172 -6.63 7.47 7.86
C ALA A 172 -5.98 7.04 9.20
N GLY A 173 -6.24 7.78 10.27
CA GLY A 173 -5.68 7.67 11.63
C GLY A 173 -4.87 6.40 11.94
N PRO A 174 -5.50 5.22 12.15
CA PRO A 174 -4.77 4.02 12.54
C PRO A 174 -3.70 3.57 11.54
N PHE A 175 -3.94 3.77 10.24
CA PHE A 175 -3.00 3.37 9.20
C PHE A 175 -1.78 4.30 9.13
N VAL A 176 -1.92 5.57 9.51
CA VAL A 176 -0.79 6.51 9.54
C VAL A 176 0.28 6.01 10.53
N ALA A 177 -0.13 5.60 11.74
CA ALA A 177 0.79 5.03 12.72
C ALA A 177 1.43 3.71 12.23
N GLN A 178 0.66 2.86 11.55
CA GLN A 178 1.18 1.62 10.97
C GLN A 178 2.23 1.90 9.89
N ALA A 179 1.96 2.85 8.99
CA ALA A 179 2.89 3.28 7.96
C ALA A 179 4.17 3.88 8.54
N ALA A 180 4.08 4.63 9.65
CA ALA A 180 5.26 5.08 10.38
C ALA A 180 6.09 3.88 10.85
N GLY A 181 5.47 2.85 11.42
CA GLY A 181 6.12 1.61 11.85
C GLY A 181 6.95 0.91 10.77
N VAL A 182 6.52 1.00 9.50
CA VAL A 182 7.20 0.42 8.33
C VAL A 182 8.54 1.12 8.02
N LEU A 183 8.70 2.39 8.40
CA LEU A 183 9.42 3.33 7.52
C LEU A 183 10.84 3.82 7.86
N LYS A 184 11.62 3.38 8.85
CA LYS A 184 12.89 4.03 9.32
C LYS A 184 12.84 5.56 9.57
N SER A 185 13.50 6.05 10.62
CA SER A 185 13.56 7.51 10.82
C SER A 185 14.21 8.18 9.60
N GLY A 186 13.61 9.30 9.15
CA GLY A 186 13.99 10.00 7.92
C GLY A 186 13.54 9.36 6.61
N GLY A 187 12.87 8.19 6.63
CA GLY A 187 12.30 7.56 5.44
C GLY A 187 11.16 8.36 4.82
N LEU A 188 10.84 8.11 3.54
CA LEU A 188 9.85 8.89 2.79
C LEU A 188 8.56 8.11 2.53
N TRP A 189 7.42 8.71 2.83
CA TRP A 189 6.13 8.26 2.31
C TRP A 189 5.75 9.12 1.10
N ARG A 190 5.63 8.49 -0.08
CA ARG A 190 5.13 9.11 -1.30
C ARG A 190 3.71 8.64 -1.59
N LEU A 191 2.81 9.59 -1.81
CA LEU A 191 1.42 9.30 -2.11
C LEU A 191 0.99 10.02 -3.37
N ALA A 192 0.04 9.45 -4.10
CA ALA A 192 -0.60 10.12 -5.22
C ALA A 192 -2.06 9.69 -5.32
N THR A 193 -2.93 10.59 -5.74
CA THR A 193 -4.34 10.29 -6.00
C THR A 193 -4.90 11.22 -7.08
N ASP A 194 -5.93 10.75 -7.78
CA ASP A 194 -6.65 11.49 -8.82
C ASP A 194 -8.04 11.95 -8.32
N TRP A 195 -8.16 12.12 -7.01
CA TRP A 195 -9.39 12.49 -6.31
C TRP A 195 -9.08 13.52 -5.22
N ASP A 196 -9.42 14.78 -5.47
CA ASP A 196 -9.02 15.92 -4.61
C ASP A 196 -9.48 15.73 -3.16
N ASP A 197 -10.73 15.32 -2.93
CA ASP A 197 -11.26 15.06 -1.59
C ASP A 197 -10.54 13.94 -0.81
N TYR A 198 -9.81 13.06 -1.51
CA TYR A 198 -8.92 12.11 -0.84
C TYR A 198 -7.52 12.67 -0.68
N ALA A 199 -7.04 13.50 -1.60
CA ALA A 199 -5.76 14.19 -1.48
C ALA A 199 -5.75 15.11 -0.25
N TRP A 200 -6.81 15.90 -0.03
CA TRP A 200 -6.96 16.76 1.14
C TRP A 200 -6.95 15.90 2.42
N GLN A 201 -7.76 14.83 2.49
CA GLN A 201 -7.74 13.93 3.65
C GLN A 201 -6.36 13.31 3.89
N MET A 202 -5.64 12.86 2.85
CA MET A 202 -4.30 12.32 3.01
C MET A 202 -3.35 13.35 3.62
N ARG A 203 -3.38 14.60 3.15
CA ARG A 203 -2.58 15.69 3.71
C ARG A 203 -2.94 15.90 5.17
N ASP A 204 -4.22 16.11 5.48
CA ASP A 204 -4.67 16.49 6.81
C ASP A 204 -4.35 15.40 7.84
N GLU A 205 -4.64 14.13 7.54
CA GLU A 205 -4.33 12.99 8.43
C GLU A 205 -2.83 12.83 8.69
N LEU A 206 -1.98 13.20 7.73
CA LEU A 206 -0.53 13.12 7.87
C LEU A 206 0.07 14.35 8.57
N GLU A 207 -0.48 15.54 8.34
CA GLU A 207 -0.09 16.78 9.04
C GLU A 207 -0.55 16.80 10.50
N ASP A 208 -1.67 16.15 10.81
CA ASP A 208 -2.18 16.00 12.17
C ASP A 208 -1.39 14.94 12.98
N SER A 209 -0.44 14.23 12.36
CA SER A 209 0.36 13.19 12.99
C SER A 209 1.77 13.65 13.34
N ASP A 210 2.18 13.43 14.60
CA ASP A 210 3.56 13.67 15.04
C ASP A 210 4.61 12.74 14.38
N SER A 211 4.16 11.70 13.67
CA SER A 211 5.06 10.73 13.04
C SER A 211 5.65 11.20 11.72
N PHE A 212 5.10 12.26 11.12
CA PHE A 212 5.44 12.69 9.77
C PHE A 212 5.57 14.20 9.65
N ALA A 213 6.55 14.63 8.85
CA ALA A 213 6.72 16.01 8.44
C ALA A 213 6.37 16.17 6.95
N ASN A 214 5.47 17.09 6.62
CA ASN A 214 5.17 17.43 5.23
C ASN A 214 6.36 18.16 4.59
N LEU A 215 6.94 17.62 3.52
CA LEU A 215 8.08 18.23 2.83
C LEU A 215 7.70 19.46 1.99
N TYR A 216 6.41 19.67 1.77
CA TYR A 216 5.86 20.70 0.91
C TYR A 216 4.73 21.49 1.59
N ALA A 217 4.75 21.58 2.92
CA ALA A 217 3.80 22.36 3.71
C ALA A 217 3.62 23.79 3.12
N GLY A 218 2.37 24.24 2.98
CA GLY A 218 2.06 25.57 2.41
C GLY A 218 2.24 25.70 0.89
N GLN A 219 2.79 24.71 0.19
CA GLN A 219 3.05 24.79 -1.26
C GLN A 219 1.91 24.23 -2.10
N ARG A 220 1.84 24.65 -3.37
CA ARG A 220 0.86 24.17 -4.37
C ARG A 220 -0.58 24.29 -3.88
N LEU A 221 -0.98 25.53 -3.62
CA LEU A 221 -2.34 25.91 -3.25
C LEU A 221 -3.38 25.29 -4.20
N ASP A 222 -4.54 24.98 -3.65
CA ASP A 222 -5.64 24.39 -4.39
C ASP A 222 -6.91 25.21 -4.15
N PRO A 223 -7.37 26.00 -5.13
CA PRO A 223 -8.60 26.78 -5.00
C PRO A 223 -9.86 25.94 -4.74
N SER A 224 -9.82 24.64 -5.02
CA SER A 224 -10.94 23.73 -4.80
C SER A 224 -10.96 23.14 -3.38
N ASP A 225 -9.86 23.29 -2.65
CA ASP A 225 -9.73 22.82 -1.27
C ASP A 225 -10.67 23.61 -0.34
N PRO A 226 -11.33 22.97 0.63
CA PRO A 226 -12.03 23.67 1.71
C PRO A 226 -11.18 24.73 2.43
N GLU A 227 -9.86 24.57 2.44
CA GLU A 227 -8.89 25.56 2.94
C GLU A 227 -7.92 25.99 1.81
N PRO A 228 -8.32 26.90 0.89
CA PRO A 228 -7.57 27.18 -0.35
C PRO A 228 -6.11 27.64 -0.17
N LEU A 229 -5.81 28.27 0.97
CA LEU A 229 -4.50 28.81 1.29
C LEU A 229 -3.58 27.81 2.00
N ARG A 230 -4.07 26.61 2.33
CA ARG A 230 -3.32 25.61 3.11
C ARG A 230 -2.18 24.97 2.32
N GLY A 231 -2.41 24.64 1.05
CA GLY A 231 -1.41 23.96 0.21
C GLY A 231 -1.02 22.59 0.77
N GLY A 232 0.27 22.27 0.77
CA GLY A 232 0.80 21.01 1.31
C GLY A 232 1.02 19.90 0.29
N PHE A 233 0.97 20.21 -1.02
CA PHE A 233 1.13 19.23 -2.09
C PHE A 233 2.54 19.23 -2.69
N ALA A 234 3.03 18.05 -3.02
CA ALA A 234 4.32 17.83 -3.67
C ALA A 234 4.20 18.02 -5.20
N PRO A 235 5.31 18.33 -5.90
CA PRO A 235 5.36 18.10 -7.33
C PRO A 235 5.26 16.60 -7.62
N ARG A 236 4.81 16.25 -8.82
CA ARG A 236 4.91 14.89 -9.35
C ARG A 236 6.34 14.38 -9.21
N TRP A 237 6.53 13.29 -8.49
CA TRP A 237 7.87 12.71 -8.31
C TRP A 237 8.41 12.25 -9.68
N PRO A 238 9.61 12.69 -10.11
CA PRO A 238 10.10 12.40 -11.46
C PRO A 238 10.21 10.91 -11.81
N GLU A 239 10.48 10.06 -10.83
CA GLU A 239 10.57 8.61 -11.03
C GLU A 239 9.20 7.90 -10.96
N ARG A 240 8.12 8.62 -10.63
CA ARG A 240 6.78 8.08 -10.77
C ARG A 240 6.47 7.99 -12.26
N VAL A 241 6.40 6.80 -12.83
CA VAL A 241 6.07 6.63 -14.24
C VAL A 241 4.58 6.85 -14.47
N MET A 242 4.21 7.18 -15.71
CA MET A 242 2.80 7.26 -16.09
C MET A 242 2.20 5.84 -16.01
N THR A 243 1.35 5.63 -15.01
CA THR A 243 0.61 4.36 -14.87
C THR A 243 -0.75 4.48 -15.54
N ARG A 244 -1.40 3.36 -15.85
CA ARG A 244 -2.79 3.41 -16.35
C ARG A 244 -3.80 3.98 -15.35
N PHE A 245 -3.45 4.03 -14.05
CA PHE A 245 -4.28 4.68 -13.04
C PHE A 245 -4.20 6.20 -13.17
N GLU A 246 -2.98 6.73 -13.28
CA GLU A 246 -2.75 8.15 -13.56
C GLU A 246 -3.36 8.56 -14.90
N GLN A 247 -3.10 7.79 -15.97
CA GLN A 247 -3.63 8.09 -17.30
C GLN A 247 -5.16 8.16 -17.28
N ARG A 248 -5.84 7.24 -16.59
CA ARG A 248 -7.31 7.29 -16.43
C ARG A 248 -7.78 8.52 -15.63
N GLY A 249 -6.97 8.99 -14.68
CA GLY A 249 -7.18 10.27 -14.00
C GLY A 249 -7.21 11.42 -15.00
N VAL A 250 -6.11 11.54 -15.76
CA VAL A 250 -5.89 12.56 -16.78
C VAL A 250 -6.94 12.53 -17.87
N ASP A 251 -7.24 11.36 -18.45
CA ASP A 251 -8.25 11.19 -19.51
C ASP A 251 -9.66 11.61 -19.05
N ALA A 252 -9.93 11.52 -17.75
CA ALA A 252 -11.18 11.94 -17.15
C ALA A 252 -11.16 13.40 -16.68
N GLY A 253 -10.13 14.18 -17.04
CA GLY A 253 -9.98 15.59 -16.69
C GLY A 253 -9.73 15.85 -15.20
N ARG A 254 -9.21 14.85 -14.46
CA ARG A 254 -9.00 14.96 -13.01
C ARG A 254 -7.57 15.39 -12.70
N THR A 255 -7.43 16.23 -11.68
CA THR A 255 -6.14 16.67 -11.18
C THR A 255 -5.45 15.55 -10.41
N ILE A 256 -4.16 15.33 -10.69
CA ILE A 256 -3.34 14.40 -9.92
C ILE A 256 -2.67 15.19 -8.81
N ARG A 257 -2.84 14.72 -7.57
CA ARG A 257 -2.24 15.31 -6.38
C ARG A 257 -1.19 14.35 -5.85
N ASP A 258 0.06 14.81 -5.78
CA ASP A 258 1.17 14.11 -5.18
C ASP A 258 1.42 14.67 -3.76
N LEU A 259 1.81 13.80 -2.84
CA LEU A 259 2.23 14.16 -1.49
C LEU A 259 3.55 13.46 -1.15
N ALA A 260 4.38 14.11 -0.34
CA ALA A 260 5.63 13.54 0.13
C ALA A 260 5.88 13.95 1.58
N PHE A 261 5.93 12.95 2.46
CA PHE A 261 6.14 13.12 3.89
C PHE A 261 7.41 12.40 4.32
N ARG A 262 8.12 12.97 5.28
CA ARG A 262 9.29 12.35 5.91
C ARG A 262 8.90 11.82 7.27
N ARG A 263 9.23 10.57 7.57
CA ARG A 263 9.08 10.01 8.91
C ARG A 263 10.02 10.75 9.88
N ALA A 264 9.47 11.22 10.99
CA ALA A 264 10.22 11.84 12.08
C ALA A 264 11.25 10.87 12.69
#